data_AF-A0A2D8EXM6-F1
#
_entry.id   AF-A0A2D8EXM6-F1
#
_cell.length_a   1.000
_cell.length_b   1.000
_cell.length_c   1.000
_cell.angle_alpha   90.00
_cell.angle_beta   90.00
_cell.angle_gamma   90.00
#
_symmetry.space_group_name_H-M   'P 1'
#
loop_
_entity.id
_entity.type
_entity.pdbx_description
1 polymer ?
#
loop_
_entity_poly.entity_id
_entity_poly.type
_entity_poly.pdbx_seq_one_letter_code
_entity_poly.pdbx_strand_id
1 'polypeptide(L)'
;MGSVMRIDPIPDTKPVSLEEGISLLEAGQGEGLVVDLGNGRTASADGHRGTDGLLQRLRGHRMMLSLATGGADLSRFEGLNDSVIVAPLVQEILDATGQKD
;
A
#
# COMPACT_ATOMS: atom_id res chain seq x y z
N MET A 1 -10.73 38.53 -0.83
CA MET A 1 -10.98 37.41 0.11
C MET A 1 -10.05 36.27 -0.32
N GLY A 2 -8.81 36.26 0.15
CA GLY A 2 -7.84 35.21 -0.18
C GLY A 2 -8.03 34.03 0.75
N SER A 3 -8.36 32.85 0.19
CA SER A 3 -8.47 31.61 0.96
C SER A 3 -7.08 31.22 1.46
N VAL A 4 -6.85 31.38 2.76
CA VAL A 4 -5.63 30.91 3.42
C VAL A 4 -5.67 29.38 3.44
N MET A 5 -4.82 28.79 2.62
CA MET A 5 -4.55 27.36 2.58
C MET A 5 -4.14 26.95 4.00
N ARG A 6 -5.00 26.22 4.72
CA ARG A 6 -4.63 25.60 5.99
C ARG A 6 -3.51 24.62 5.68
N ILE A 7 -2.32 24.96 6.14
CA ILE A 7 -1.23 24.02 6.27
C ILE A 7 -1.52 23.33 7.58
N ASP A 8 -2.15 22.15 7.52
CA ASP A 8 -2.31 21.31 8.68
C ASP A 8 -0.92 21.02 9.29
N PRO A 9 -0.76 21.14 10.61
CA PRO A 9 0.53 20.91 11.25
C PRO A 9 0.97 19.48 10.94
N ILE A 10 2.14 19.35 10.33
CA ILE A 10 2.80 18.08 10.10
C ILE A 10 2.88 17.42 11.48
N PRO A 11 2.23 16.28 11.73
CA PRO A 11 2.32 15.64 13.03
C PRO A 11 3.80 15.35 13.30
N ASP A 12 4.28 15.74 14.48
CA ASP A 12 5.65 15.52 15.00
C ASP A 12 5.97 14.02 15.18
N THR A 13 5.15 13.15 14.60
CA THR A 13 5.34 11.71 14.56
C THR A 13 6.51 11.44 13.63
N LYS A 14 7.65 11.08 14.23
CA LYS A 14 8.82 10.58 13.50
C LYS A 14 8.39 9.54 12.45
N PRO A 15 8.72 9.73 11.17
CA PRO A 15 8.38 8.75 10.14
C PRO A 15 8.98 7.38 10.45
N VAL A 16 8.19 6.33 10.33
CA VAL A 16 8.65 4.94 10.46
C VAL A 16 9.10 4.39 9.12
N SER A 17 9.89 3.32 9.14
CA SER A 17 10.34 2.66 7.91
C SER A 17 9.19 1.96 7.18
N LEU A 18 9.35 1.66 5.89
CA LEU A 18 8.37 0.93 5.08
C LEU A 18 7.89 -0.38 5.74
N GLU A 19 8.81 -1.27 6.12
CA GLU A 19 8.44 -2.56 6.71
C GLU A 19 7.78 -2.40 8.09
N GLU A 20 8.27 -1.47 8.91
CA GLU A 20 7.69 -1.16 10.22
C GLU A 20 6.28 -0.59 10.08
N GLY A 21 6.06 0.30 9.11
CA GLY A 21 4.75 0.85 8.82
C GLY A 21 3.75 -0.21 8.37
N ILE A 22 4.18 -1.17 7.54
CA ILE A 22 3.35 -2.33 7.15
C ILE A 22 2.97 -3.15 8.39
N SER A 23 3.93 -3.50 9.25
CA SER A 23 3.66 -4.29 10.45
C SER A 23 2.71 -3.58 11.43
N LEU A 24 2.88 -2.27 11.64
CA LEU A 24 1.99 -1.49 12.51
C LEU A 24 0.57 -1.41 11.95
N LEU A 25 0.42 -1.24 10.63
CA LEU A 25 -0.89 -1.23 9.97
C LEU A 25 -1.59 -2.59 10.05
N GLU A 26 -0.85 -3.69 9.88
CA GLU A 26 -1.37 -5.05 10.04
C GLU A 26 -1.80 -5.36 11.49
N ALA A 27 -1.13 -4.75 12.47
CA ALA A 27 -1.49 -4.81 13.89
C ALA A 27 -2.65 -3.88 14.28
N GLY A 28 -3.21 -3.10 13.33
CA GLY A 28 -4.27 -2.13 13.60
C GLY A 28 -3.79 -0.83 14.27
N GLN A 29 -2.49 -0.60 14.34
CA GLN A 29 -1.85 0.57 14.96
C GLN A 29 -1.50 1.65 13.91
N GLY A 30 -2.39 1.86 12.94
CA GLY A 30 -2.17 2.74 11.80
C GLY A 30 -2.58 4.21 11.98
N GLU A 31 -3.24 4.55 13.09
CA GLU A 31 -3.76 5.89 13.33
C GLU A 31 -2.62 6.91 13.51
N GLY A 32 -2.65 8.01 12.75
CA GLY A 32 -1.62 9.04 12.80
C GLY A 32 -0.23 8.60 12.30
N LEU A 33 -0.14 7.43 11.65
CA LEU A 33 1.11 6.87 11.17
C LEU A 33 1.63 7.63 9.93
N VAL A 34 2.91 7.98 9.96
CA VAL A 34 3.65 8.52 8.83
C VAL A 34 4.76 7.53 8.47
N VAL A 35 4.80 7.10 7.22
CA VAL A 35 5.75 6.11 6.71
C VAL A 35 6.72 6.77 5.75
N ASP A 36 8.02 6.57 5.94
CA ASP A 36 9.08 6.98 5.04
C ASP A 36 9.19 6.02 3.84
N LEU A 37 9.08 6.56 2.63
CA LEU A 37 9.23 5.83 1.37
C LEU A 37 10.64 5.99 0.77
N GLY A 38 11.54 6.67 1.48
CA GLY A 38 12.85 7.08 1.01
C GLY A 38 12.81 8.31 0.11
N ASN A 39 13.99 8.86 -0.20
CA ASN A 39 14.16 10.03 -1.06
C ASN A 39 13.36 11.27 -0.60
N GLY A 40 13.15 11.42 0.71
CA GLY A 40 12.39 12.53 1.29
C GLY A 40 10.88 12.44 1.06
N ARG A 41 10.36 11.28 0.67
CA ARG A 41 8.92 11.06 0.44
C ARG A 41 8.32 10.35 1.64
N THR A 42 7.16 10.82 2.09
CA THR A 42 6.37 10.18 3.15
C THR A 42 4.97 9.80 2.66
N ALA A 43 4.33 8.87 3.37
CA ALA A 43 2.95 8.46 3.15
C ALA A 43 2.19 8.35 4.47
N SER A 44 0.91 8.72 4.43
CA SER A 44 -0.01 8.78 5.57
C SER A 44 -1.40 8.32 5.14
N ALA A 45 -2.29 8.12 6.12
CA ALA A 45 -3.65 7.64 5.93
C ALA A 45 -4.67 8.74 5.54
N ASP A 46 -4.23 9.85 4.96
CA ASP A 46 -5.05 11.07 4.74
C ASP A 46 -6.15 10.93 3.66
N GLY A 47 -6.28 9.76 3.04
CA GLY A 47 -7.27 9.50 1.99
C GLY A 47 -8.55 8.85 2.51
N HIS A 48 -9.58 8.79 1.67
CA HIS A 48 -10.91 8.23 2.02
C HIS A 48 -10.88 6.75 2.44
N ARG A 49 -9.85 5.98 2.05
CA ARG A 49 -9.66 4.58 2.45
C ARG A 49 -8.85 4.41 3.75
N GLY A 50 -8.45 5.51 4.40
CA GLY A 50 -7.74 5.49 5.68
C GLY A 50 -6.50 4.59 5.71
N THR A 51 -6.35 3.87 6.82
CA THR A 51 -5.25 2.95 7.12
C THR A 51 -5.20 1.75 6.19
N ASP A 52 -6.35 1.20 5.78
CA ASP A 52 -6.42 0.10 4.81
C ASP A 52 -5.88 0.52 3.44
N GLY A 53 -6.26 1.72 2.98
CA GLY A 53 -5.74 2.30 1.75
C GLY A 53 -4.24 2.58 1.83
N LEU A 54 -3.74 3.01 2.99
CA LEU A 54 -2.32 3.17 3.22
C LEU A 54 -1.59 1.82 3.14
N LEU A 55 -2.07 0.80 3.85
CA LEU A 55 -1.48 -0.54 3.86
C LEU A 55 -1.37 -1.13 2.45
N GLN A 56 -2.44 -1.01 1.65
CA GLN A 56 -2.43 -1.46 0.25
C GLN A 56 -1.35 -0.76 -0.58
N ARG A 57 -1.21 0.57 -0.43
CA ARG A 57 -0.18 1.34 -1.16
C ARG A 57 1.24 0.95 -0.74
N LEU A 58 1.49 0.72 0.56
CA LEU A 58 2.80 0.32 1.06
C LEU A 58 3.20 -1.08 0.56
N ARG A 59 2.26 -2.05 0.58
CA ARG A 59 2.49 -3.39 0.02
C ARG A 59 2.83 -3.32 -1.48
N GLY A 60 2.09 -2.50 -2.23
CA GLY A 60 2.38 -2.25 -3.65
C GLY A 60 3.75 -1.59 -3.88
N HIS A 61 4.12 -0.63 -3.04
CA HIS A 61 5.43 0.01 -3.12
C HIS A 61 6.59 -0.97 -2.85
N ARG A 62 6.48 -1.81 -1.81
CA ARG A 62 7.45 -2.87 -1.51
C ARG A 62 7.63 -3.85 -2.67
N MET A 63 6.53 -4.23 -3.31
CA MET A 63 6.54 -5.07 -4.50
C MET A 63 7.32 -4.41 -5.65
N MET A 64 7.00 -3.14 -5.96
CA MET A 64 7.68 -2.38 -7.01
C MET A 64 9.18 -2.23 -6.74
N LEU A 65 9.59 -1.99 -5.50
CA LEU A 65 11.00 -1.96 -5.10
C LEU A 65 11.69 -3.31 -5.36
N SER A 66 11.04 -4.42 -5.01
CA SER A 66 11.57 -5.78 -5.21
C SER A 66 11.73 -6.12 -6.70
N LEU A 67 10.81 -5.66 -7.55
CA LEU A 67 10.89 -5.81 -9.00
C LEU A 67 12.03 -4.97 -9.59
N ALA A 68 12.16 -3.72 -9.16
CA ALA A 68 13.16 -2.78 -9.68
C ALA A 68 14.60 -3.17 -9.32
N THR A 69 14.82 -3.85 -8.20
CA THR A 69 16.15 -4.32 -7.78
C THR A 69 16.59 -5.62 -8.47
N GLY A 70 15.82 -6.13 -9.44
CA GLY A 70 16.15 -7.33 -10.21
C GLY A 70 16.13 -8.63 -9.41
N GLY A 71 15.56 -8.61 -8.20
CA GLY A 71 15.63 -9.71 -7.23
C GLY A 71 14.32 -10.44 -6.97
N ALA A 72 13.27 -10.22 -7.75
CA ALA A 72 11.96 -10.77 -7.44
C ALA A 72 11.83 -12.26 -7.79
N ASP A 73 12.31 -13.14 -6.90
CA ASP A 73 11.57 -14.35 -6.59
C ASP A 73 10.23 -13.91 -5.96
N LEU A 74 9.19 -13.91 -6.79
CA LEU A 74 7.83 -13.53 -6.38
C LEU A 74 7.22 -14.56 -5.41
N SER A 75 7.83 -15.74 -5.30
CA SER A 75 7.42 -16.84 -4.41
C SER A 75 7.38 -16.41 -2.94
N ARG A 76 8.22 -15.45 -2.51
CA ARG A 76 8.15 -14.88 -1.14
C ARG A 76 6.85 -14.12 -0.83
N PHE A 77 6.12 -13.69 -1.86
CA PHE A 77 4.84 -12.99 -1.72
C PHE A 77 3.64 -13.94 -1.88
N GLU A 78 3.86 -15.21 -2.26
CA GLU A 78 2.77 -16.18 -2.44
C GLU A 78 2.06 -16.54 -1.13
N GLY A 79 2.70 -16.36 0.02
CA GLY A 79 2.08 -16.53 1.34
C GLY A 79 1.03 -15.47 1.73
N LEU A 80 0.86 -14.42 0.92
CA LEU A 80 -0.20 -13.41 1.12
C LEU A 80 -1.48 -13.74 0.33
N ASN A 81 -1.48 -14.79 -0.48
CA ASN A 81 -2.62 -15.27 -1.25
C ASN A 81 -3.43 -16.33 -0.49
N ASP A 82 -3.65 -16.16 0.81
CA ASP A 82 -4.65 -17.00 1.48
C ASP A 82 -6.04 -16.56 1.00
N SER A 83 -6.44 -17.20 -0.10
CA SER A 83 -7.74 -17.17 -0.75
C SER A 83 -8.27 -15.78 -1.14
N VAL A 84 -7.79 -15.26 -2.28
CA VAL A 84 -8.61 -14.30 -3.03
C VAL A 84 -9.85 -15.06 -3.51
N ILE A 85 -10.96 -14.97 -2.77
CA ILE A 85 -12.25 -15.45 -3.23
C ILE A 85 -12.70 -14.53 -4.36
N VAL A 86 -12.39 -14.94 -5.58
CA VAL A 86 -12.85 -14.28 -6.80
C VAL A 86 -14.34 -14.61 -6.95
N ALA A 87 -15.19 -13.58 -7.00
CA ALA A 87 -16.61 -13.78 -7.28
C ALA A 87 -16.79 -14.44 -8.67
N PRO A 88 -17.76 -15.35 -8.87
CA PRO A 88 -17.89 -16.14 -10.10
C PRO A 88 -17.90 -15.29 -11.37
N LEU A 89 -18.59 -14.14 -11.33
CA LEU A 89 -18.68 -13.20 -12.44
C LEU A 89 -17.32 -12.61 -12.85
N VAL A 90 -16.41 -12.41 -11.89
CA VAL A 90 -15.07 -11.89 -12.16
C VAL A 90 -14.19 -12.99 -12.77
N GLN A 91 -14.41 -14.24 -12.39
CA GLN A 91 -13.70 -15.39 -12.96
C GLN A 91 -14.06 -15.61 -14.44
N GLU A 92 -15.33 -15.47 -14.81
CA GLU A 92 -15.75 -15.54 -16.23
C GLU A 92 -15.09 -14.46 -17.10
N ILE A 93 -14.94 -13.23 -16.59
CA ILE A 93 -14.27 -12.14 -17.32
C ILE A 93 -12.78 -12.44 -17.51
N LEU A 94 -12.11 -12.93 -16.47
CA LEU A 94 -10.70 -13.29 -16.54
C LEU A 94 -10.44 -14.42 -17.55
N ASP A 95 -11.31 -15.44 -17.56
CA ASP A 95 -11.24 -16.56 -18.51
C ASP A 95 -11.44 -16.10 -19.96
N ALA A 96 -12.40 -15.21 -20.20
CA ALA A 96 -12.65 -14.62 -21.51
C ALA A 96 -11.49 -13.75 -22.03
N THR A 97 -10.72 -13.13 -21.12
CA THR A 97 -9.53 -12.33 -21.50
C THR A 97 -8.25 -13.16 -21.67
N GLY A 98 -8.22 -14.40 -21.17
CA GLY A 98 -7.10 -15.33 -21.33
C GLY A 98 -7.08 -16.05 -22.68
N GLN A 99 -8.21 -16.10 -23.38
CA GLN A 99 -8.29 -16.61 -24.75
C GLN A 99 -7.85 -15.50 -25.72
N LYS A 100 -6.54 -15.41 -25.92
CA LYS A 100 -5.93 -14.70 -27.05
C LYS A 100 -5.66 -15.73 -28.15
N ASP A 101 -6.29 -15.52 -29.31
CA ASP A 101 -6.00 -16.20 -30.58
C ASP A 101 -4.51 -16.13 -30.95
#